data_AF-K0KEA2-F1
#
_entry.id   AF-K0KEA2-F1
#
_cell.length_a   1.000
_cell.length_b   1.000
_cell.length_c   1.000
_cell.angle_alpha   90.00
_cell.angle_beta   90.00
_cell.angle_gamma   90.00
#
_symmetry.space_group_name_H-M   'P 1'
#
loop_
_entity.id
_entity.type
_entity.pdbx_description
1 polymer ?
#
loop_
_entity_poly.entity_id
_entity_poly.type
_entity_poly.pdbx_seq_one_letter_code
_entity_poly.pdbx_strand_id
1 'polypeptide(L)'
;MTATTTPTPVRDRVGWGDLAWLAWRQHRWQYLALGALAVLGSLTALVMAVIVRSSGSTAHVFPLVDISFSGATQFFALAPIAAGGLIGVFWAAPLLAVEYEQKTYVVAWGQDLTPSRWLLGKVVLLGVPAVGLSAGFGAAVTTLLRAMNEEAGGRFGLASGHLPFQPFATQPFEAVPLVQAGYAAFGFALGLALSAVTRRTLVAMAGTLGIFVVVRSLVGGLWRRYYWPAERVFQPLDTRNVDTDATVGLLNGTMAVDNGYADAAGNEVAFPWACTNGYDQPDGYYKCLADRGVVQYFHDYHPVDRLVPFQLVEFTIFVLLAAGLVALAFKWVRRSHGA
;
A
#
# COMPACT_ATOMS: atom_id res chain seq x y z
N MET A 1 -19.21 -18.67 68.20
CA MET A 1 -19.50 -17.95 66.95
C MET A 1 -18.96 -18.78 65.81
N THR A 2 -19.81 -19.29 64.92
CA THR A 2 -19.39 -19.99 63.69
C THR A 2 -19.11 -18.96 62.60
N ALA A 3 -17.89 -18.93 62.08
CA ALA A 3 -17.53 -18.03 61.00
C ALA A 3 -18.04 -18.58 59.66
N THR A 4 -19.12 -18.00 59.14
CA THR A 4 -19.67 -18.37 57.82
C THR A 4 -18.71 -17.91 56.71
N THR A 5 -17.84 -18.80 56.24
CA THR A 5 -16.96 -18.53 55.09
C THR A 5 -17.80 -18.43 53.82
N THR A 6 -18.10 -17.21 53.38
CA THR A 6 -18.68 -16.96 52.05
C THR A 6 -17.74 -17.52 50.98
N PRO A 7 -18.20 -18.42 50.08
CA PRO A 7 -17.35 -18.95 49.03
C PRO A 7 -16.97 -17.82 48.07
N THR A 8 -15.68 -17.51 47.99
CA THR A 8 -15.15 -16.52 47.04
C THR A 8 -15.43 -17.03 45.62
N PRO A 9 -16.08 -16.25 44.74
CA PRO A 9 -16.35 -16.68 43.38
C PRO A 9 -15.04 -16.77 42.59
N VAL A 10 -14.53 -17.99 42.41
CA VAL A 10 -13.37 -18.27 41.57
C VAL A 10 -13.72 -17.90 40.13
N ARG A 11 -12.99 -16.93 39.56
CA ARG A 11 -13.08 -16.62 38.13
C ARG A 11 -12.30 -17.69 37.36
N ASP A 12 -12.92 -18.85 37.12
CA ASP A 12 -12.32 -20.04 36.49
C ASP A 12 -11.57 -19.77 35.16
N ARG A 13 -11.88 -18.68 34.45
CA ARG A 13 -11.21 -18.30 33.19
C ARG A 13 -11.13 -16.80 33.04
N VAL A 14 -9.95 -16.32 32.63
CA VAL A 14 -9.74 -14.91 32.20
C VAL A 14 -10.69 -14.58 31.04
N GLY A 15 -11.40 -13.46 31.13
CA GLY A 15 -12.35 -13.01 30.11
C GLY A 15 -11.69 -12.31 28.92
N TRP A 16 -12.44 -12.16 27.82
CA TRP A 16 -11.98 -11.34 26.68
C TRP A 16 -11.84 -9.85 27.05
N GLY A 17 -12.67 -9.34 27.97
CA GLY A 17 -12.54 -7.99 28.53
C GLY A 17 -11.26 -7.80 29.37
N ASP A 18 -10.89 -8.80 30.17
CA ASP A 18 -9.66 -8.78 30.96
C ASP A 18 -8.41 -8.79 30.04
N LEU A 19 -8.44 -9.61 28.97
CA LEU A 19 -7.42 -9.60 27.90
C LEU A 19 -7.33 -8.25 27.18
N ALA A 20 -8.46 -7.64 26.82
CA ALA A 20 -8.50 -6.33 26.18
C ALA A 20 -7.91 -5.24 27.07
N TRP A 21 -8.26 -5.24 28.36
CA TRP A 21 -7.73 -4.31 29.35
C TRP A 21 -6.22 -4.46 29.58
N LEU A 22 -5.71 -5.71 29.60
CA LEU A 22 -4.29 -6.00 29.78
C LEU A 22 -3.48 -5.57 28.54
N ALA A 23 -3.93 -5.95 27.34
CA ALA A 23 -3.32 -5.52 26.08
C ALA A 23 -3.32 -3.99 25.94
N TRP A 24 -4.42 -3.32 26.32
CA TRP A 24 -4.48 -1.87 26.38
C TRP A 24 -3.45 -1.30 27.36
N ARG A 25 -3.38 -1.77 28.61
CA ARG A 25 -2.40 -1.27 29.58
C ARG A 25 -0.95 -1.44 29.10
N GLN A 26 -0.64 -2.55 28.42
CA GLN A 26 0.68 -2.85 27.89
C GLN A 26 1.06 -1.97 26.69
N HIS A 27 0.14 -1.80 25.73
CA HIS A 27 0.44 -1.20 24.42
C HIS A 27 -0.09 0.23 24.20
N ARG A 28 -0.87 0.80 25.15
CA ARG A 28 -1.52 2.12 25.04
C ARG A 28 -0.67 3.25 24.45
N TRP A 29 0.63 3.32 24.74
CA TRP A 29 1.48 4.40 24.23
C TRP A 29 1.87 4.21 22.76
N GLN A 30 2.18 2.99 22.33
CA GLN A 30 2.34 2.66 20.90
C GLN A 30 1.02 2.92 20.14
N TYR A 31 -0.10 2.68 20.82
CA TYR A 31 -1.46 2.77 20.30
C TYR A 31 -1.94 4.21 20.14
N LEU A 32 -1.74 5.04 21.16
CA LEU A 32 -2.04 6.47 21.11
C LEU A 32 -1.09 7.20 20.14
N ALA A 33 0.21 6.90 20.13
CA ALA A 33 1.15 7.61 19.26
C ALA A 33 0.89 7.37 17.76
N LEU A 34 0.86 6.10 17.33
CA LEU A 34 0.67 5.76 15.91
C LEU A 34 -0.80 5.89 15.49
N GLY A 35 -1.75 5.65 16.40
CA GLY A 35 -3.17 5.94 16.18
C GLY A 35 -3.43 7.43 15.98
N ALA A 36 -2.87 8.30 16.83
CA ALA A 36 -2.99 9.75 16.66
C ALA A 36 -2.30 10.22 15.37
N LEU A 37 -1.14 9.67 15.01
CA LEU A 37 -0.47 10.02 13.74
C LEU A 37 -1.35 9.66 12.52
N ALA A 38 -1.92 8.45 12.50
CA ALA A 38 -2.82 8.01 11.43
C ALA A 38 -4.12 8.85 11.39
N VAL A 39 -4.72 9.16 12.54
CA VAL A 39 -5.93 10.00 12.63
C VAL A 39 -5.65 11.44 12.21
N LEU A 40 -4.56 12.06 12.68
CA LEU A 40 -4.17 13.43 12.29
C LEU A 40 -3.85 13.50 10.79
N GLY A 41 -3.10 12.54 10.25
CA GLY A 41 -2.85 12.44 8.80
C GLY A 41 -4.13 12.28 7.98
N SER A 42 -5.08 11.47 8.46
CA SER A 42 -6.39 11.28 7.84
C SER A 42 -7.22 12.57 7.87
N LEU A 43 -7.27 13.25 9.02
CA LEU A 43 -8.01 14.50 9.19
C LEU A 43 -7.42 15.61 8.32
N THR A 44 -6.10 15.77 8.25
CA THR A 44 -5.47 16.74 7.35
C THR A 44 -5.80 16.46 5.89
N ALA A 45 -5.72 15.20 5.44
CA ALA A 45 -6.05 14.85 4.06
C ALA A 45 -7.54 15.10 3.73
N LEU A 46 -8.46 14.79 4.65
CA LEU A 46 -9.90 15.07 4.48
C LEU A 46 -10.20 16.57 4.52
N VAL A 47 -9.57 17.35 5.40
CA VAL A 47 -9.72 18.81 5.47
C VAL A 47 -9.20 19.46 4.20
N MET A 48 -8.04 19.03 3.67
CA MET A 48 -7.54 19.47 2.36
C MET A 48 -8.55 19.17 1.24
N ALA A 49 -9.10 17.94 1.21
CA ALA A 49 -10.07 17.53 0.20
C ALA A 49 -11.36 18.37 0.24
N VAL A 50 -11.84 18.71 1.44
CA VAL A 50 -13.01 19.58 1.64
C VAL A 50 -12.71 21.01 1.18
N ILE A 51 -11.58 21.59 1.59
CA ILE A 51 -11.18 22.97 1.20
C ILE A 51 -11.10 23.10 -0.32
N VAL A 52 -10.47 22.13 -0.99
CA VAL A 52 -10.27 22.13 -2.45
C VAL A 52 -11.62 22.12 -3.17
N ARG A 53 -12.50 21.17 -2.86
CA ARG A 53 -13.86 21.08 -3.41
C ARG A 53 -14.73 22.29 -3.07
N SER A 54 -14.63 22.85 -1.86
CA SER A 54 -15.43 24.01 -1.45
C SER A 54 -14.98 25.34 -2.09
N SER A 55 -13.81 25.36 -2.74
CA SER A 55 -13.21 26.57 -3.32
C SER A 55 -12.95 26.50 -4.83
N GLY A 56 -13.19 25.34 -5.46
CA GLY A 56 -12.91 25.13 -6.88
C GLY A 56 -11.42 25.29 -7.23
N SER A 57 -10.51 25.01 -6.28
CA SER A 57 -9.10 25.37 -6.43
C SER A 57 -8.15 24.45 -5.67
N THR A 58 -7.09 24.02 -6.35
CA THR A 58 -5.95 23.30 -5.78
C THR A 58 -4.82 24.23 -5.30
N ALA A 59 -4.90 25.54 -5.62
CA ALA A 59 -3.81 26.51 -5.44
C ALA A 59 -3.74 27.13 -4.03
N HIS A 60 -4.03 26.33 -3.00
CA HIS A 60 -3.88 26.72 -1.58
C HIS A 60 -2.46 26.45 -1.08
N VAL A 61 -2.08 27.10 0.02
CA VAL A 61 -0.79 26.91 0.71
C VAL A 61 -1.01 26.66 2.20
N PHE A 62 -0.09 25.93 2.83
CA PHE A 62 0.00 25.82 4.28
C PHE A 62 0.87 26.98 4.82
N PRO A 63 0.28 28.05 5.39
CA PRO A 63 1.00 29.30 5.67
C PRO A 63 2.08 29.18 6.76
N LEU A 64 2.07 28.11 7.56
CA LEU A 64 3.08 27.84 8.58
C LEU A 64 4.42 27.33 8.01
N VAL A 65 4.40 26.77 6.78
CA VAL A 65 5.54 26.07 6.17
C VAL A 65 5.77 26.42 4.68
N ASP A 66 4.92 27.27 4.11
CA ASP A 66 4.92 27.70 2.69
C ASP A 66 4.91 26.55 1.67
N ILE A 67 4.16 25.48 1.98
CA ILE A 67 3.99 24.32 1.09
C ILE A 67 2.62 24.40 0.41
N SER A 68 2.58 24.35 -0.92
CA SER A 68 1.33 24.28 -1.69
C SER A 68 0.57 22.97 -1.45
N PHE A 69 -0.75 23.01 -1.56
CA PHE A 69 -1.58 21.81 -1.36
C PHE A 69 -1.24 20.69 -2.36
N SER A 70 -0.88 21.03 -3.60
CA SER A 70 -0.36 20.07 -4.58
C SER A 70 0.94 19.40 -4.10
N GLY A 71 1.90 20.19 -3.59
CA GLY A 71 3.17 19.67 -3.04
C GLY A 71 2.96 18.83 -1.79
N ALA A 72 2.14 19.29 -0.84
CA ALA A 72 1.74 18.51 0.33
C ALA A 72 1.05 17.19 -0.05
N THR A 73 0.19 17.20 -1.08
CA THR A 73 -0.48 15.97 -1.55
C THR A 73 0.50 14.95 -2.09
N GLN A 74 1.54 15.38 -2.82
CA GLN A 74 2.61 14.48 -3.29
C GLN A 74 3.27 13.72 -2.13
N PHE A 75 3.54 14.39 -1.00
CA PHE A 75 4.06 13.74 0.21
C PHE A 75 3.02 12.85 0.92
N PHE A 76 1.77 13.33 1.08
CA PHE A 76 0.68 12.53 1.67
C PHE A 76 0.41 11.24 0.88
N ALA A 77 0.53 11.28 -0.44
CA ALA A 77 0.30 10.14 -1.32
C ALA A 77 1.44 9.10 -1.30
N LEU A 78 2.62 9.47 -0.81
CA LEU A 78 3.73 8.54 -0.53
C LEU A 78 3.60 7.86 0.84
N ALA A 79 2.96 8.48 1.83
CA ALA A 79 2.87 7.93 3.20
C ALA A 79 2.20 6.53 3.29
N PRO A 80 1.13 6.20 2.53
CA PRO A 80 0.55 4.85 2.48
C PRO A 80 1.56 3.75 2.13
N ILE A 81 2.61 4.05 1.35
CA ILE A 81 3.65 3.09 0.94
C ILE A 81 4.38 2.51 2.16
N ALA A 82 4.59 3.33 3.20
CA ALA A 82 5.27 2.93 4.42
C ALA A 82 4.35 2.31 5.48
N ALA A 83 3.04 2.59 5.45
CA ALA A 83 2.12 2.35 6.56
C ALA A 83 2.11 0.88 7.07
N GLY A 84 1.95 -0.10 6.18
CA GLY A 84 2.00 -1.52 6.56
C GLY A 84 3.35 -1.96 7.15
N GLY A 85 4.45 -1.39 6.66
CA GLY A 85 5.80 -1.64 7.16
C GLY A 85 6.00 -1.04 8.56
N LEU A 86 5.53 0.18 8.78
CA LEU A 86 5.55 0.84 10.10
C LEU A 86 4.70 0.09 11.13
N ILE A 87 3.53 -0.42 10.74
CA ILE A 87 2.70 -1.32 11.57
C ILE A 87 3.48 -2.58 11.96
N GLY A 88 4.12 -3.23 10.99
CA GLY A 88 4.95 -4.40 11.22
C GLY A 88 6.12 -4.14 12.17
N VAL A 89 6.86 -3.05 11.95
CA VAL A 89 8.06 -2.70 12.71
C VAL A 89 7.75 -2.18 14.12
N PHE A 90 6.77 -1.29 14.29
CA PHE A 90 6.59 -0.55 15.56
C PHE A 90 5.43 -1.05 16.43
N TRP A 91 4.45 -1.76 15.88
CA TRP A 91 3.49 -2.53 16.69
C TRP A 91 3.90 -3.99 16.77
N ALA A 92 3.99 -4.69 15.63
CA ALA A 92 3.95 -6.16 15.60
C ALA A 92 5.26 -6.85 16.02
N ALA A 93 6.41 -6.39 15.53
CA ALA A 93 7.72 -6.98 15.83
C ALA A 93 8.11 -6.93 17.34
N PRO A 94 7.73 -5.89 18.11
CA PRO A 94 7.89 -5.90 19.57
C PRO A 94 6.94 -6.84 20.34
N LEU A 95 5.80 -7.27 19.78
CA LEU A 95 4.68 -7.85 20.56
C LEU A 95 5.04 -9.06 21.42
N LEU A 96 5.93 -9.92 20.91
CA LEU A 96 6.42 -11.11 21.61
C LEU A 96 7.92 -10.97 21.96
N ALA A 97 8.68 -10.28 21.12
CA ALA A 97 10.14 -10.18 21.27
C ALA A 97 10.55 -9.49 22.58
N VAL A 98 9.88 -8.39 22.95
CA VAL A 98 10.12 -7.69 24.22
C VAL A 98 9.80 -8.59 25.41
N GLU A 99 8.79 -9.46 25.31
CA GLU A 99 8.39 -10.35 26.39
C GLU A 99 9.33 -11.55 26.55
N TYR A 100 9.90 -12.06 25.45
CA TYR A 100 11.00 -13.03 25.50
C TYR A 100 12.26 -12.43 26.12
N GLU A 101 12.62 -11.20 25.75
CA GLU A 101 13.77 -10.47 26.32
C GLU A 101 13.58 -10.20 27.83
N GLN A 102 12.38 -9.76 28.25
CA GLN A 102 12.02 -9.50 29.64
C GLN A 102 11.61 -10.76 30.44
N LYS A 103 11.50 -11.92 29.79
CA LYS A 103 10.98 -13.20 30.33
C LYS A 103 9.56 -13.14 30.92
N THR A 104 8.79 -12.07 30.65
CA THR A 104 7.43 -11.89 31.17
C THR A 104 6.44 -12.93 30.63
N TYR A 105 6.76 -13.56 29.48
CA TYR A 105 6.01 -14.69 28.92
C TYR A 105 5.83 -15.84 29.93
N VAL A 106 6.80 -16.08 30.82
CA VAL A 106 6.75 -17.17 31.81
C VAL A 106 5.59 -16.99 32.78
N VAL A 107 5.33 -15.74 33.19
CA VAL A 107 4.21 -15.39 34.08
C VAL A 107 2.90 -15.34 33.30
N ALA A 108 2.91 -14.75 32.09
CA ALA A 108 1.72 -14.63 31.24
C ALA A 108 1.14 -15.98 30.79
N TRP A 109 1.99 -17.01 30.63
CA TRP A 109 1.60 -18.36 30.22
C TRP A 109 1.51 -19.37 31.39
N GLY A 110 1.79 -18.93 32.62
CA GLY A 110 1.64 -19.72 33.86
C GLY A 110 0.32 -19.47 34.61
N GLN A 111 -0.63 -18.76 33.99
CA GLN A 111 -1.97 -18.44 34.50
C GLN A 111 -3.04 -19.16 33.64
N ASP A 112 -4.34 -18.93 33.89
CA ASP A 112 -5.47 -19.58 33.19
C ASP A 112 -5.68 -19.15 31.72
N LEU A 113 -4.59 -18.83 31.02
CA LEU A 113 -4.54 -18.38 29.62
C LEU A 113 -3.66 -19.31 28.80
N THR A 114 -4.29 -20.10 27.93
CA THR A 114 -3.53 -20.90 26.97
C THR A 114 -2.76 -19.99 25.99
N PRO A 115 -1.50 -20.32 25.63
CA PRO A 115 -0.67 -19.48 24.77
C PRO A 115 -1.32 -19.13 23.43
N SER A 116 -2.13 -20.05 22.88
CA SER A 116 -2.88 -19.81 21.64
C SER A 116 -4.04 -18.82 21.84
N ARG A 117 -4.76 -18.85 22.97
CA ARG A 117 -5.83 -17.89 23.25
C ARG A 117 -5.27 -16.49 23.54
N TRP A 118 -4.14 -16.42 24.23
CA TRP A 118 -3.40 -15.18 24.48
C TRP A 118 -2.85 -14.56 23.18
N LEU A 119 -2.25 -15.38 22.30
CA LEU A 119 -1.77 -14.93 20.98
C LEU A 119 -2.92 -14.47 20.08
N LEU A 120 -4.05 -15.19 20.09
CA LEU A 120 -5.27 -14.77 19.39
C LEU A 120 -5.81 -13.44 19.92
N GLY A 121 -5.74 -13.23 21.25
CA GLY A 121 -6.02 -11.94 21.88
C GLY A 121 -5.19 -10.81 21.26
N LYS A 122 -3.86 -10.95 21.21
CA LYS A 122 -2.98 -9.95 20.57
C LYS A 122 -3.29 -9.74 19.09
N VAL A 123 -3.53 -10.82 18.33
CA VAL A 123 -3.85 -10.74 16.89
C VAL A 123 -5.17 -10.01 16.64
N VAL A 124 -6.22 -10.26 17.42
CA VAL A 124 -7.51 -9.57 17.24
C VAL A 124 -7.46 -8.13 17.76
N LEU A 125 -6.97 -7.93 18.98
CA LEU A 125 -7.00 -6.63 19.67
C LEU A 125 -6.02 -5.61 19.06
N LEU A 126 -4.96 -6.06 18.40
CA LEU A 126 -3.93 -5.19 17.81
C LEU A 126 -3.85 -5.35 16.28
N GLY A 127 -4.12 -6.53 15.70
CA GLY A 127 -4.13 -6.67 14.24
C GLY A 127 -5.31 -5.92 13.59
N VAL A 128 -6.52 -6.06 14.14
CA VAL A 128 -7.73 -5.45 13.53
C VAL A 128 -7.69 -3.92 13.54
N PRO A 129 -7.33 -3.21 14.64
CA PRO A 129 -7.27 -1.76 14.60
C PRO A 129 -6.12 -1.22 13.73
N ALA A 130 -5.01 -1.96 13.58
CA ALA A 130 -3.92 -1.56 12.70
C ALA A 130 -4.34 -1.56 11.23
N VAL A 131 -5.00 -2.66 10.81
CA VAL A 131 -5.60 -2.80 9.48
C VAL A 131 -6.65 -1.73 9.24
N GLY A 132 -7.53 -1.49 10.22
CA GLY A 132 -8.56 -0.44 10.15
C GLY A 132 -7.98 0.97 10.01
N LEU A 133 -6.93 1.31 10.78
CA LEU A 133 -6.26 2.61 10.69
C LEU A 133 -5.53 2.79 9.35
N SER A 134 -4.85 1.77 8.83
CA SER A 134 -4.17 1.85 7.52
C SER A 134 -5.18 2.01 6.38
N ALA A 135 -6.29 1.25 6.41
CA ALA A 135 -7.36 1.35 5.42
C ALA A 135 -8.09 2.71 5.50
N GLY A 136 -8.34 3.23 6.71
CA GLY A 136 -8.94 4.55 6.93
C GLY A 136 -8.05 5.70 6.47
N PHE A 137 -6.75 5.63 6.75
CA PHE A 137 -5.77 6.60 6.23
C PHE A 137 -5.68 6.53 4.70
N GLY A 138 -5.67 5.32 4.13
CA GLY A 138 -5.80 5.12 2.69
C GLY A 138 -7.07 5.75 2.10
N ALA A 139 -8.22 5.61 2.78
CA ALA A 139 -9.48 6.23 2.34
C ALA A 139 -9.41 7.76 2.34
N ALA A 140 -8.81 8.35 3.39
CA ALA A 140 -8.58 9.79 3.48
C ALA A 140 -7.66 10.31 2.36
N VAL A 141 -6.52 9.66 2.13
CA VAL A 141 -5.58 10.02 1.04
C VAL A 141 -6.23 9.82 -0.33
N THR A 142 -6.95 8.71 -0.55
CA THR A 142 -7.72 8.46 -1.79
C THR A 142 -8.77 9.55 -2.04
N THR A 143 -9.39 10.08 -0.98
CA THR A 143 -10.38 11.16 -1.07
C THR A 143 -9.72 12.50 -1.45
N LEU A 144 -8.54 12.79 -0.89
CA LEU A 144 -7.72 13.94 -1.29
C LEU A 144 -7.28 13.86 -2.75
N LEU A 145 -6.78 12.71 -3.19
CA LEU A 145 -6.34 12.51 -4.58
C LEU A 145 -7.48 12.68 -5.59
N ARG A 146 -8.69 12.23 -5.24
CA ARG A 146 -9.91 12.48 -6.04
C ARG A 146 -10.27 13.96 -6.11
N ALA A 147 -10.32 14.65 -4.97
CA ALA A 147 -10.56 16.10 -4.92
C ALA A 147 -9.52 16.91 -5.73
N MET A 148 -8.26 16.49 -5.71
CA MET A 148 -7.21 17.12 -6.54
C MET A 148 -7.42 16.88 -8.03
N ASN A 149 -7.78 15.66 -8.45
CA ASN A 149 -8.07 15.34 -9.85
C ASN A 149 -9.30 16.09 -10.37
N GLU A 150 -10.37 16.16 -9.57
CA GLU A 150 -11.63 16.85 -9.87
C GLU A 150 -11.38 18.34 -10.17
N GLU A 151 -10.74 19.07 -9.25
CA GLU A 151 -10.55 20.52 -9.40
C GLU A 151 -9.37 20.89 -10.33
N ALA A 152 -8.37 20.01 -10.50
CA ALA A 152 -7.30 20.25 -11.48
C ALA A 152 -7.82 20.19 -12.93
N GLY A 153 -8.71 19.24 -13.24
CA GLY A 153 -9.38 19.15 -14.54
C GLY A 153 -10.24 20.38 -14.85
N GLY A 154 -10.88 20.96 -13.84
CA GLY A 154 -11.69 22.18 -14.00
C GLY A 154 -10.90 23.43 -14.42
N ARG A 155 -9.62 23.55 -14.03
CA ARG A 155 -8.82 24.77 -14.24
C ARG A 155 -8.03 24.80 -15.56
N PHE A 156 -7.65 23.66 -16.11
CA PHE A 156 -7.01 23.57 -17.43
C PHE A 156 -7.99 23.15 -18.54
N GLY A 157 -9.17 22.66 -18.18
CA GLY A 157 -10.10 22.03 -19.12
C GLY A 157 -9.58 20.68 -19.60
N LEU A 158 -10.41 19.97 -20.36
CA LEU A 158 -10.06 18.66 -20.93
C LEU A 158 -9.16 18.74 -22.17
N ALA A 159 -8.58 19.92 -22.46
CA ALA A 159 -7.73 20.22 -23.62
C ALA A 159 -6.30 19.62 -23.58
N SER A 160 -6.03 18.74 -22.60
CA SER A 160 -4.80 17.94 -22.52
C SER A 160 -4.96 16.65 -21.71
N GLY A 161 -6.20 16.22 -21.45
CA GLY A 161 -6.59 14.92 -20.90
C GLY A 161 -5.99 14.44 -19.56
N HIS A 162 -5.04 15.14 -18.94
CA HIS A 162 -4.17 14.58 -17.89
C HIS A 162 -4.73 14.67 -16.47
N LEU A 163 -4.94 13.51 -15.83
CA LEU A 163 -5.12 13.43 -14.38
C LEU A 163 -3.74 13.60 -13.68
N PRO A 164 -3.56 14.58 -12.76
CA PRO A 164 -2.29 14.74 -12.02
C PRO A 164 -2.00 13.56 -11.08
N PHE A 165 -3.03 12.79 -10.70
CA PHE A 165 -2.92 11.56 -9.93
C PHE A 165 -3.62 10.41 -10.66
N GLN A 166 -2.94 9.84 -11.66
CA GLN A 166 -3.44 8.73 -12.49
C GLN A 166 -3.75 7.46 -11.64
N PRO A 167 -4.91 6.80 -11.81
CA PRO A 167 -5.32 5.67 -10.98
C PRO A 167 -4.35 4.48 -10.85
N PHE A 168 -3.59 4.16 -11.91
CA PHE A 168 -2.59 3.09 -11.90
C PHE A 168 -1.18 3.54 -11.49
N ALA A 169 -0.92 4.84 -11.37
CA ALA A 169 0.35 5.32 -10.84
C ALA A 169 0.52 4.86 -9.39
N THR A 170 1.77 4.79 -8.94
CA THR A 170 2.10 4.26 -7.61
C THR A 170 1.29 4.96 -6.51
N GLN A 171 1.33 6.29 -6.41
CA GLN A 171 0.75 6.95 -5.23
C GLN A 171 -0.77 6.73 -5.10
N PRO A 172 -1.60 6.82 -6.17
CA PRO A 172 -3.02 6.53 -6.06
C PRO A 172 -3.36 5.06 -5.86
N PHE A 173 -2.68 4.14 -6.56
CA PHE A 173 -2.92 2.70 -6.38
C PHE A 173 -2.59 2.25 -4.94
N GLU A 174 -1.48 2.75 -4.39
CA GLU A 174 -0.99 2.40 -3.06
C GLU A 174 -1.80 3.03 -1.93
N ALA A 175 -2.54 4.11 -2.19
CA ALA A 175 -3.45 4.73 -1.24
C ALA A 175 -4.78 3.98 -1.05
N VAL A 176 -5.13 3.04 -1.94
CA VAL A 176 -6.46 2.40 -1.94
C VAL A 176 -6.72 1.62 -0.64
N PRO A 177 -7.88 1.80 0.03
CA PRO A 177 -8.17 1.20 1.34
C PRO A 177 -8.01 -0.32 1.40
N LEU A 178 -8.40 -1.02 0.32
CA LEU A 178 -8.31 -2.46 0.22
C LEU A 178 -6.85 -2.92 0.18
N VAL A 179 -6.03 -2.33 -0.68
CA VAL A 179 -4.60 -2.65 -0.81
C VAL A 179 -3.86 -2.30 0.49
N GLN A 180 -4.21 -1.17 1.12
CA GLN A 180 -3.73 -0.78 2.45
C GLN A 180 -4.07 -1.80 3.54
N ALA A 181 -5.29 -2.34 3.56
CA ALA A 181 -5.68 -3.40 4.49
C ALA A 181 -4.81 -4.65 4.31
N GLY A 182 -4.52 -5.02 3.05
CA GLY A 182 -3.62 -6.12 2.70
C GLY A 182 -2.19 -5.92 3.23
N TYR A 183 -1.59 -4.76 2.94
CA TYR A 183 -0.24 -4.43 3.44
C TYR A 183 -0.16 -4.38 4.97
N ALA A 184 -1.17 -3.82 5.64
CA ALA A 184 -1.22 -3.75 7.09
C ALA A 184 -1.34 -5.16 7.71
N ALA A 185 -2.18 -6.02 7.15
CA ALA A 185 -2.31 -7.41 7.59
C ALA A 185 -0.99 -8.19 7.39
N PHE A 186 -0.35 -8.05 6.23
CA PHE A 186 0.94 -8.67 5.93
C PHE A 186 2.06 -8.16 6.84
N GLY A 187 2.22 -6.84 6.97
CA GLY A 187 3.24 -6.24 7.83
C GLY A 187 3.08 -6.62 9.30
N PHE A 188 1.83 -6.60 9.81
CA PHE A 188 1.52 -7.07 11.15
C PHE A 188 1.85 -8.57 11.33
N ALA A 189 1.43 -9.42 10.40
CA ALA A 189 1.70 -10.86 10.47
C ALA A 189 3.20 -11.20 10.37
N LEU A 190 3.94 -10.47 9.52
CA LEU A 190 5.38 -10.60 9.36
C LEU A 190 6.13 -10.22 10.63
N GLY A 191 5.81 -9.06 11.22
CA GLY A 191 6.38 -8.62 12.48
C GLY A 191 6.08 -9.60 13.62
N LEU A 192 4.83 -10.08 13.71
CA LEU A 192 4.44 -11.07 14.70
C LEU A 192 5.22 -12.40 14.53
N ALA A 193 5.32 -12.93 13.30
CA ALA A 193 6.03 -14.16 13.01
C ALA A 193 7.54 -14.05 13.33
N LEU A 194 8.17 -12.95 12.92
CA LEU A 194 9.59 -12.69 13.24
C LEU A 194 9.80 -12.50 14.75
N SER A 195 8.88 -11.84 15.46
CA SER A 195 8.95 -11.71 16.92
C SER A 195 8.88 -13.06 17.65
N ALA A 196 8.08 -14.00 17.12
CA ALA A 196 7.99 -15.37 17.65
C ALA A 196 9.27 -16.18 17.41
N VAL A 197 9.86 -16.05 16.22
CA VAL A 197 11.03 -16.82 15.78
C VAL A 197 12.34 -16.29 16.35
N THR A 198 12.63 -14.99 16.21
CA THR A 198 13.93 -14.42 16.59
C THR A 198 14.09 -14.21 18.08
N ARG A 199 12.98 -14.00 18.80
CA ARG A 199 12.93 -13.67 20.24
C ARG A 199 13.81 -12.48 20.65
N ARG A 200 14.11 -11.58 19.70
CA ARG A 200 14.93 -10.37 19.91
C ARG A 200 14.34 -9.18 19.17
N THR A 201 14.06 -8.09 19.86
CA THR A 201 13.22 -6.99 19.36
C THR A 201 13.86 -6.30 18.17
N LEU A 202 15.14 -5.92 18.27
CA LEU A 202 15.85 -5.26 17.17
C LEU A 202 16.00 -6.16 15.93
N VAL A 203 16.18 -7.47 16.12
CA VAL A 203 16.30 -8.44 15.02
C VAL A 203 14.95 -8.65 14.33
N ALA A 204 13.86 -8.75 15.11
CA ALA A 204 12.51 -8.80 14.58
C ALA A 204 12.17 -7.53 13.78
N MET A 205 12.46 -6.34 14.33
CA MET A 205 12.21 -5.05 13.67
C MET A 205 12.98 -4.91 12.35
N ALA A 206 14.29 -5.16 12.36
CA ALA A 206 15.12 -5.06 11.16
C ALA A 206 14.72 -6.07 10.07
N GLY A 207 14.47 -7.33 10.46
CA GLY A 207 13.97 -8.36 9.55
C GLY A 207 12.59 -8.04 8.98
N THR A 208 11.70 -7.42 9.77
CA THR A 208 10.37 -7.03 9.32
C THR A 208 10.46 -5.92 8.27
N LEU A 209 11.27 -4.89 8.51
CA LEU A 209 11.46 -3.80 7.54
C LEU A 209 12.05 -4.33 6.23
N GLY A 210 13.14 -5.11 6.31
CA GLY A 210 13.82 -5.66 5.14
C GLY A 210 12.92 -6.57 4.29
N ILE A 211 12.26 -7.54 4.92
CA ILE A 211 11.37 -8.48 4.20
C ILE A 211 10.11 -7.77 3.69
N PHE A 212 9.55 -6.81 4.43
CA PHE A 212 8.40 -6.03 3.97
C PHE A 212 8.76 -5.24 2.70
N VAL A 213 9.88 -4.51 2.70
CA VAL A 213 10.35 -3.74 1.55
C VAL A 213 10.63 -4.64 0.35
N VAL A 214 11.33 -5.76 0.54
CA VAL A 214 11.62 -6.70 -0.56
C VAL A 214 10.35 -7.28 -1.17
N VAL A 215 9.46 -7.87 -0.36
CA VAL A 215 8.22 -8.50 -0.89
C VAL A 215 7.32 -7.45 -1.55
N ARG A 216 7.20 -6.26 -0.96
CA ARG A 216 6.43 -5.14 -1.52
C ARG A 216 6.98 -4.70 -2.88
N SER A 217 8.29 -4.47 -2.99
CA SER A 217 8.92 -4.01 -4.23
C SER A 217 8.86 -5.06 -5.35
N LEU A 218 8.96 -6.35 -5.02
CA LEU A 218 8.77 -7.44 -5.98
C LEU A 218 7.33 -7.47 -6.51
N VAL A 219 6.34 -7.51 -5.62
CA VAL A 219 4.91 -7.62 -6.00
C VAL A 219 4.45 -6.36 -6.74
N GLY A 220 4.51 -5.20 -6.09
CA GLY A 220 3.97 -3.95 -6.63
C GLY A 220 4.81 -3.29 -7.72
N GLY A 221 6.13 -3.51 -7.72
CA GLY A 221 7.06 -2.89 -8.65
C GLY A 221 7.43 -3.75 -9.86
N LEU A 222 7.48 -5.08 -9.73
CA LEU A 222 7.89 -5.98 -10.83
C LEU A 222 6.74 -6.85 -11.35
N TRP A 223 5.91 -7.41 -10.47
CA TRP A 223 4.89 -8.41 -10.83
C TRP A 223 3.53 -7.80 -11.22
N ARG A 224 3.16 -6.64 -10.67
CA ARG A 224 1.85 -5.98 -10.88
C ARG A 224 1.45 -5.87 -12.37
N ARG A 225 2.38 -5.43 -13.21
CA ARG A 225 2.20 -5.33 -14.68
C ARG A 225 1.98 -6.66 -15.42
N TYR A 226 2.17 -7.80 -14.75
CA TYR A 226 2.02 -9.15 -15.29
C TYR A 226 0.89 -9.96 -14.62
N TYR A 227 0.01 -9.33 -13.83
CA TYR A 227 -1.19 -10.00 -13.29
C TYR A 227 -2.18 -10.44 -14.38
N TRP A 228 -2.10 -9.87 -15.58
CA TRP A 228 -2.95 -10.17 -16.73
C TRP A 228 -2.18 -9.88 -18.03
N PRO A 229 -2.42 -10.58 -19.15
CA PRO A 229 -1.88 -10.20 -20.47
C PRO A 229 -2.29 -8.78 -20.86
N ALA A 230 -1.35 -7.96 -21.34
CA ALA A 230 -1.61 -6.59 -21.77
C ALA A 230 -2.54 -6.53 -23.01
N GLU A 231 -3.20 -5.39 -23.21
CA GLU A 231 -3.85 -5.04 -24.48
C GLU A 231 -2.86 -4.25 -25.34
N ARG A 232 -2.67 -4.66 -26.60
CA ARG A 232 -1.83 -3.96 -27.59
C ARG A 232 -2.71 -3.08 -28.47
N VAL A 233 -2.41 -1.78 -28.53
CA VAL A 233 -2.97 -0.85 -29.51
C VAL A 233 -1.87 -0.37 -30.45
N PHE A 234 -2.20 -0.23 -31.74
CA PHE A 234 -1.31 0.33 -32.75
C PHE A 234 -1.74 1.75 -33.12
N GLN A 235 -0.77 2.67 -33.23
CA GLN A 235 -0.98 4.03 -33.73
C GLN A 235 -0.10 4.25 -34.99
N PRO A 236 -0.57 4.93 -36.04
CA PRO A 236 0.24 5.21 -37.22
C PRO A 236 1.35 6.23 -36.90
N LEU A 237 2.51 6.12 -37.59
CA LEU A 237 3.52 7.17 -37.63
C LEU A 237 3.12 8.29 -38.61
N ASP A 238 2.24 9.20 -38.17
CA ASP A 238 2.01 10.47 -38.86
C ASP A 238 3.16 11.46 -38.55
N THR A 239 3.67 12.16 -39.57
CA THR A 239 4.81 13.08 -39.43
C THR A 239 4.41 14.49 -38.96
N ARG A 240 3.12 14.87 -39.06
CA ARG A 240 2.63 16.22 -38.78
C ARG A 240 1.95 16.37 -37.43
N ASN A 241 1.24 15.35 -36.98
CA ASN A 241 0.72 15.30 -35.63
C ASN A 241 0.97 13.90 -35.07
N VAL A 242 1.84 13.81 -34.06
CA VAL A 242 1.46 12.95 -32.93
C VAL A 242 0.15 13.57 -32.44
N ASP A 243 -0.97 12.89 -32.66
CA ASP A 243 -2.25 13.32 -32.08
C ASP A 243 -2.10 13.17 -30.57
N THR A 244 -1.67 14.26 -29.93
CA THR A 244 -1.31 14.25 -28.53
C THR A 244 -2.51 13.89 -27.70
N ASP A 245 -3.72 14.26 -28.08
CA ASP A 245 -4.94 13.89 -27.36
C ASP A 245 -5.27 12.39 -27.50
N ALA A 246 -4.94 11.75 -28.63
CA ALA A 246 -5.06 10.29 -28.78
C ALA A 246 -4.03 9.53 -27.93
N THR A 247 -2.74 9.89 -28.00
CA THR A 247 -1.69 9.22 -27.21
C THR A 247 -1.82 9.53 -25.71
N VAL A 248 -2.19 10.77 -25.33
CA VAL A 248 -2.50 11.14 -23.95
C VAL A 248 -3.78 10.47 -23.47
N GLY A 249 -4.81 10.37 -24.31
CA GLY A 249 -6.05 9.65 -24.00
C GLY A 249 -5.81 8.18 -23.67
N LEU A 250 -4.91 7.51 -24.41
CA LEU A 250 -4.46 6.15 -24.12
C LEU A 250 -3.61 6.06 -22.83
N LEU A 251 -2.87 7.10 -22.47
CA LEU A 251 -2.03 7.12 -21.26
C LEU A 251 -2.78 7.56 -19.99
N ASN A 252 -3.93 8.21 -20.11
CA ASN A 252 -4.61 8.81 -18.96
C ASN A 252 -5.31 7.75 -18.08
N GLY A 253 -4.60 7.30 -17.05
CA GLY A 253 -5.15 6.37 -16.05
C GLY A 253 -5.11 4.90 -16.46
N THR A 254 -4.37 4.58 -17.53
CA THR A 254 -3.94 3.21 -17.86
C THR A 254 -2.61 2.88 -17.15
N MET A 255 -2.21 1.61 -17.19
CA MET A 255 -0.84 1.20 -16.84
C MET A 255 -0.10 0.84 -18.12
N ALA A 256 0.94 1.58 -18.48
CA ALA A 256 1.87 1.17 -19.53
C ALA A 256 2.66 -0.07 -19.09
N VAL A 257 2.80 -1.04 -19.99
CA VAL A 257 3.52 -2.31 -19.76
C VAL A 257 4.77 -2.37 -20.64
N ASP A 258 4.61 -2.06 -21.94
CA ASP A 258 5.68 -1.98 -22.94
C ASP A 258 5.27 -1.03 -24.09
N ASN A 259 6.22 -0.58 -24.90
CA ASN A 259 5.95 0.19 -26.11
C ASN A 259 7.10 0.11 -27.12
N GLY A 260 6.77 0.14 -28.41
CA GLY A 260 7.78 0.04 -29.46
C GLY A 260 7.26 0.37 -30.86
N TYR A 261 8.00 -0.12 -31.85
CA TYR A 261 7.75 0.11 -33.27
C TYR A 261 7.24 -1.16 -33.95
N ALA A 262 6.42 -1.00 -34.98
CA ALA A 262 5.85 -2.10 -35.74
C ALA A 262 5.81 -1.83 -37.26
N ASP A 263 5.79 -2.92 -38.02
CA ASP A 263 5.59 -2.93 -39.47
C ASP A 263 4.10 -2.85 -39.87
N ALA A 264 3.84 -2.83 -41.18
CA ALA A 264 2.48 -2.77 -41.72
C ALA A 264 1.61 -4.03 -41.45
N ALA A 265 2.23 -5.12 -40.96
CA ALA A 265 1.56 -6.36 -40.58
C ALA A 265 1.44 -6.51 -39.05
N GLY A 266 1.89 -5.53 -38.27
CA GLY A 266 1.87 -5.54 -36.81
C GLY A 266 3.01 -6.33 -36.15
N ASN A 267 4.02 -6.76 -36.92
CA ASN A 267 5.23 -7.37 -36.35
C ASN A 267 6.08 -6.29 -35.67
N GLU A 268 6.69 -6.64 -34.54
CA GLU A 268 7.58 -5.75 -33.81
C GLU A 268 8.93 -5.56 -34.54
N VAL A 269 9.35 -4.30 -34.66
CA VAL A 269 10.57 -3.91 -35.38
C VAL A 269 11.53 -3.20 -34.42
N ALA A 270 12.76 -3.70 -34.32
CA ALA A 270 13.80 -3.06 -33.51
C ALA A 270 14.13 -1.66 -34.05
N PHE A 271 14.29 -0.67 -33.16
CA PHE A 271 14.51 0.72 -33.53
C PHE A 271 15.71 0.91 -34.51
N PRO A 272 15.50 1.48 -35.71
CA PRO A 272 16.57 1.68 -36.68
C PRO A 272 17.53 2.80 -36.25
N TRP A 273 18.60 2.46 -35.51
CA TRP A 273 19.62 3.41 -35.02
C TRP A 273 20.26 4.32 -36.09
N ALA A 274 20.19 3.93 -37.37
CA ALA A 274 20.61 4.79 -38.48
C ALA A 274 19.76 6.06 -38.64
N CYS A 275 18.53 6.07 -38.13
CA CYS A 275 17.59 7.19 -38.20
C CYS A 275 17.72 8.19 -37.04
N THR A 276 18.52 7.89 -36.02
CA THR A 276 18.75 8.78 -34.85
C THR A 276 19.28 10.16 -35.24
N ASN A 277 19.98 10.29 -36.37
CA ASN A 277 20.50 11.56 -36.87
C ASN A 277 19.56 12.26 -37.87
N GLY A 278 18.32 11.78 -38.04
CA GLY A 278 17.36 12.30 -39.02
C GLY A 278 16.72 13.66 -38.69
N TYR A 279 17.10 14.30 -37.58
CA TYR A 279 16.50 15.54 -37.07
C TYR A 279 16.83 16.80 -37.89
N ASP A 280 17.86 16.76 -38.75
CA ASP A 280 18.27 17.91 -39.59
C ASP A 280 17.23 18.29 -40.69
N GLN A 281 16.16 17.49 -40.86
CA GLN A 281 15.01 17.80 -41.71
C GLN A 281 13.70 17.50 -40.98
N PRO A 282 12.64 18.32 -41.10
CA PRO A 282 11.38 18.15 -40.36
C PRO A 282 10.73 16.77 -40.48
N ASP A 283 10.73 16.19 -41.69
CA ASP A 283 10.19 14.85 -41.96
C ASP A 283 11.30 13.76 -42.03
N GLY A 284 12.57 14.12 -41.88
CA GLY A 284 13.73 13.24 -42.15
C GLY A 284 13.80 12.01 -41.25
N TYR A 285 13.51 12.21 -39.96
CA TYR A 285 13.42 11.14 -38.95
C TYR A 285 12.33 10.12 -39.30
N TYR A 286 11.08 10.58 -39.48
CA TYR A 286 9.95 9.70 -39.76
C TYR A 286 10.03 9.04 -41.13
N LYS A 287 10.52 9.75 -42.15
CA LYS A 287 10.79 9.16 -43.46
C LYS A 287 11.83 8.04 -43.35
N CYS A 288 12.92 8.23 -42.59
CA CYS A 288 13.90 7.18 -42.38
C CYS A 288 13.30 5.95 -41.68
N LEU A 289 12.37 6.14 -40.73
CA LEU A 289 11.64 5.01 -40.13
C LEU A 289 10.78 4.27 -41.18
N ALA A 290 9.99 4.99 -41.97
CA ALA A 290 9.15 4.41 -43.03
C ALA A 290 9.99 3.69 -44.12
N ASP A 291 11.11 4.28 -44.55
CA ASP A 291 12.09 3.68 -45.47
C ASP A 291 12.78 2.42 -44.89
N ARG A 292 12.60 2.14 -43.58
CA ARG A 292 13.04 0.93 -42.88
C ARG A 292 11.88 0.02 -42.45
N GLY A 293 10.67 0.26 -42.96
CA GLY A 293 9.48 -0.54 -42.70
C GLY A 293 8.77 -0.25 -41.39
N VAL A 294 9.24 0.73 -40.60
CA VAL A 294 8.60 1.17 -39.36
C VAL A 294 7.50 2.16 -39.69
N VAL A 295 6.23 1.74 -39.53
CA VAL A 295 5.05 2.52 -39.94
C VAL A 295 3.98 2.65 -38.86
N GLN A 296 4.07 1.86 -37.79
CA GLN A 296 3.23 2.00 -36.60
C GLN A 296 4.07 2.07 -35.31
N TYR A 297 3.56 2.79 -34.32
CA TYR A 297 3.88 2.56 -32.91
C TYR A 297 2.96 1.48 -32.36
N PHE A 298 3.41 0.70 -31.38
CA PHE A 298 2.53 -0.07 -30.52
C PHE A 298 2.70 0.32 -29.06
N HIS A 299 1.60 0.25 -28.30
CA HIS A 299 1.58 0.41 -26.85
C HIS A 299 0.87 -0.80 -26.23
N ASP A 300 1.55 -1.48 -25.31
CA ASP A 300 1.00 -2.53 -24.47
C ASP A 300 0.60 -1.91 -23.13
N TYR A 301 -0.68 -2.01 -22.76
CA TYR A 301 -1.22 -1.37 -21.57
C TYR A 301 -2.30 -2.20 -20.86
N HIS A 302 -2.71 -1.72 -19.68
CA HIS A 302 -3.93 -2.16 -18.99
C HIS A 302 -4.94 -1.01 -18.92
N PRO A 303 -6.17 -1.14 -19.47
CA PRO A 303 -7.23 -0.14 -19.32
C PRO A 303 -7.70 0.00 -17.86
N VAL A 304 -8.24 1.17 -17.54
CA VAL A 304 -8.66 1.55 -16.17
C VAL A 304 -9.70 0.59 -15.56
N ASP A 305 -10.50 -0.10 -16.37
CA ASP A 305 -11.48 -1.10 -15.89
C ASP A 305 -10.83 -2.29 -15.17
N ARG A 306 -9.56 -2.58 -15.47
CA ARG A 306 -8.78 -3.64 -14.80
C ARG A 306 -8.24 -3.23 -13.42
N LEU A 307 -8.37 -1.96 -13.04
CA LEU A 307 -7.83 -1.39 -11.80
C LEU A 307 -8.32 -2.12 -10.54
N VAL A 308 -9.63 -2.37 -10.43
CA VAL A 308 -10.22 -3.06 -9.27
C VAL A 308 -9.82 -4.55 -9.22
N PRO A 309 -9.85 -5.32 -10.33
CA PRO A 309 -9.21 -6.64 -10.39
C PRO A 309 -7.76 -6.65 -9.91
N PHE A 310 -6.92 -5.68 -10.32
CA PHE A 310 -5.51 -5.63 -9.91
C PHE A 310 -5.37 -5.37 -8.40
N GLN A 311 -6.19 -4.48 -7.83
CA GLN A 311 -6.24 -4.23 -6.39
C GLN A 311 -6.71 -5.46 -5.60
N LEU A 312 -7.66 -6.23 -6.13
CA LEU A 312 -8.15 -7.48 -5.54
C LEU A 312 -7.08 -8.59 -5.57
N VAL A 313 -6.35 -8.74 -6.69
CA VAL A 313 -5.23 -9.70 -6.80
C VAL A 313 -4.16 -9.38 -5.77
N GLU A 314 -3.72 -8.11 -5.69
CA GLU A 314 -2.66 -7.72 -4.79
C GLU A 314 -3.07 -7.83 -3.31
N PHE A 315 -4.27 -7.39 -2.96
CA PHE A 315 -4.87 -7.64 -1.64
C PHE A 315 -4.88 -9.14 -1.29
N THR A 316 -5.30 -9.99 -2.22
CA THR A 316 -5.36 -11.44 -2.01
C THR A 316 -3.96 -12.04 -1.77
N ILE A 317 -2.95 -11.63 -2.54
CA ILE A 317 -1.55 -12.04 -2.32
C ILE A 317 -1.11 -11.70 -0.88
N PHE A 318 -1.29 -10.46 -0.45
CA PHE A 318 -0.84 -10.03 0.88
C PHE A 318 -1.67 -10.64 2.03
N VAL A 319 -2.97 -10.89 1.85
CA VAL A 319 -3.80 -11.61 2.83
C VAL A 319 -3.42 -13.08 2.96
N LEU A 320 -3.12 -13.77 1.85
CA LEU A 320 -2.64 -15.16 1.90
C LEU A 320 -1.28 -15.27 2.58
N LEU A 321 -0.35 -14.36 2.28
CA LEU A 321 0.93 -14.25 2.98
C LEU A 321 0.73 -13.98 4.49
N ALA A 322 -0.17 -13.06 4.84
CA ALA A 322 -0.51 -12.76 6.24
C ALA A 322 -1.07 -13.98 6.97
N ALA A 323 -2.00 -14.71 6.37
CA ALA A 323 -2.57 -15.93 6.94
C ALA A 323 -1.50 -17.01 7.18
N GLY A 324 -0.58 -17.22 6.22
CA GLY A 324 0.55 -18.13 6.37
C GLY A 324 1.51 -17.74 7.49
N LEU A 325 1.82 -16.44 7.62
CA LEU A 325 2.69 -15.90 8.67
C LEU A 325 2.04 -15.97 10.06
N VAL A 326 0.74 -15.71 10.19
CA VAL A 326 0.00 -15.93 11.44
C VAL A 326 0.00 -17.42 11.81
N ALA A 327 -0.30 -18.31 10.86
CA ALA A 327 -0.25 -19.75 11.09
C ALA A 327 1.15 -20.24 11.53
N LEU A 328 2.23 -19.66 10.96
CA LEU A 328 3.60 -19.90 11.39
C LEU A 328 3.85 -19.44 12.83
N ALA A 329 3.40 -18.23 13.21
CA ALA A 329 3.54 -17.70 14.57
C ALA A 329 2.84 -18.61 15.61
N PHE A 330 1.59 -19.01 15.34
CA PHE A 330 0.85 -19.95 16.20
C PHE A 330 1.55 -21.32 16.29
N LYS A 331 2.03 -21.86 15.16
CA LYS A 331 2.77 -23.13 15.11
C LYS A 331 4.09 -23.07 15.90
N TRP A 332 4.77 -21.93 15.87
CA TRP A 332 6.03 -21.72 16.59
C TRP A 332 5.80 -21.61 18.11
N VAL A 333 4.89 -20.74 18.55
CA VAL A 333 4.53 -20.57 19.97
C VAL A 333 4.06 -21.91 20.57
N ARG A 334 3.18 -22.66 19.87
CA ARG A 334 2.73 -23.98 20.34
C ARG A 334 3.86 -25.00 20.48
N ARG A 335 4.90 -24.94 19.64
CA ARG A 335 6.06 -25.84 19.73
C ARG A 335 6.94 -25.54 20.93
N SER A 336 7.16 -24.27 21.27
CA SER A 336 7.94 -23.86 22.44
C SER A 336 7.26 -24.04 23.80
N HIS A 337 6.15 -24.81 23.83
CA HIS A 337 5.43 -25.23 25.05
C HIS A 337 5.26 -26.75 25.15
N GLY A 338 5.51 -27.49 24.07
CA GLY A 338 5.37 -28.95 24.03
C GLY A 338 6.70 -29.69 24.18
N ALA A 339 7.74 -28.99 24.63
CA ALA A 339 9.12 -29.42 24.83
C ALA A 339 9.75 -28.53 25.93
#